data_AF-A0A7S2HTA3-F1
#
_entry.id   AF-A0A7S2HTA3-F1
#
_cell.length_a   1.000
_cell.length_b   1.000
_cell.length_c   1.000
_cell.angle_alpha   90.00
_cell.angle_beta   90.00
_cell.angle_gamma   90.00
#
_symmetry.space_group_name_H-M   'P 1'
#
loop_
_entity.id
_entity.type
_entity.pdbx_description
1 polymer ?
#
loop_
_entity_poly.entity_id
_entity_poly.type
_entity_poly.pdbx_seq_one_letter_code
_entity_poly.pdbx_strand_id
1 'polypeptide(L)'
;GVSTLGMACAAQERSAALRPSSKTIITLILTIFSVGHSNSVQPSFICRSASVPYLSRRSSSARPVLSMGWADKNWNWGSPFGTAHDVAMSLREKLDSEPERVIWIEGLLAGDVDLEEAKLALGLRIQHAAREGIDGNGAGRRLMLNMKDCKYEGREDLLTTDLEELITYLPTDPELEAPDDTSASSPAVAAARALIAMRFYKDGL
;
A
#
# COMPACT_ATOMS: atom_id res chain seq x y z
N GLY A 1 28.63 -58.03 0.80
CA GLY A 1 28.26 -58.30 2.20
C GLY A 1 27.51 -57.09 2.73
N VAL A 2 26.20 -57.19 2.88
CA VAL A 2 25.45 -57.31 4.16
C VAL A 2 25.68 -56.13 5.12
N SER A 3 24.63 -55.30 5.26
CA SER A 3 23.94 -54.93 6.51
C SER A 3 23.35 -53.51 6.40
N THR A 4 22.09 -53.32 5.98
CA THR A 4 20.84 -53.24 6.78
C THR A 4 20.96 -52.55 8.14
N LEU A 5 20.35 -51.36 8.26
CA LEU A 5 19.59 -50.81 9.42
C LEU A 5 19.08 -49.41 8.96
N GLY A 6 17.81 -49.05 8.96
CA GLY A 6 16.67 -49.48 9.76
C GLY A 6 16.20 -48.31 10.65
N MET A 7 14.88 -48.08 10.71
CA MET A 7 14.12 -47.11 11.53
C MET A 7 13.99 -45.67 11.00
N ALA A 8 12.86 -44.97 11.11
CA ALA A 8 11.47 -45.28 11.47
C ALA A 8 10.69 -43.99 11.12
N CYS A 9 9.60 -44.06 10.35
CA CYS A 9 8.23 -43.95 10.85
C CYS A 9 8.02 -42.87 11.93
N ALA A 10 7.60 -41.68 11.52
CA ALA A 10 6.80 -40.77 12.33
C ALA A 10 5.72 -40.16 11.44
N ALA A 11 4.54 -40.78 11.47
CA ALA A 11 3.30 -40.19 11.02
C ALA A 11 2.95 -39.06 11.99
N GLN A 12 3.05 -37.81 11.53
CA GLN A 12 2.54 -36.65 12.27
C GLN A 12 1.10 -36.41 11.84
N GLU A 13 0.21 -36.51 12.82
CA GLU A 13 -1.24 -36.48 12.70
C GLU A 13 -1.78 -35.18 12.09
N ARG A 14 -2.82 -35.37 11.29
CA ARG A 14 -3.68 -34.33 10.74
C ARG A 14 -4.51 -33.69 11.85
N SER A 15 -4.07 -32.56 12.38
CA SER A 15 -4.97 -31.66 13.12
C SER A 15 -5.75 -30.80 12.12
N ALA A 16 -6.92 -31.31 11.72
CA ALA A 16 -7.95 -30.52 11.07
C ALA A 16 -8.56 -29.54 12.10
N ALA A 17 -7.96 -28.37 12.25
CA ALA A 17 -8.59 -27.26 12.95
C ALA A 17 -9.70 -26.70 12.05
N LEU A 18 -10.95 -26.79 12.55
CA LEU A 18 -12.11 -26.10 12.00
C LEU A 18 -11.77 -24.61 11.81
N ARG A 19 -11.75 -24.15 10.56
CA ARG A 19 -11.73 -22.72 10.24
C ARG A 19 -13.12 -22.14 10.49
N PRO A 20 -13.29 -21.14 11.37
CA PRO A 20 -14.53 -20.37 11.38
C PRO A 20 -14.66 -19.59 10.06
N SER A 21 -15.83 -19.72 9.44
CA SER A 21 -16.22 -19.09 8.17
C SER A 21 -16.10 -17.55 8.23
N SER A 22 -15.25 -17.00 7.36
CA SER A 22 -14.87 -15.58 7.21
C SER A 22 -15.96 -14.64 6.68
N LYS A 23 -17.21 -14.68 7.19
CA LYS A 23 -18.30 -13.83 6.66
C LYS A 23 -18.90 -12.80 7.62
N THR A 24 -18.32 -12.57 8.80
CA THR A 24 -18.92 -11.61 9.76
C THR A 24 -17.90 -10.86 10.62
N ILE A 25 -16.89 -10.22 10.02
CA ILE A 25 -15.97 -9.30 10.76
C ILE A 25 -15.63 -8.06 9.91
N ILE A 26 -16.64 -7.39 9.34
CA ILE A 26 -16.49 -6.02 8.80
C ILE A 26 -17.74 -5.22 9.19
N THR A 27 -18.03 -5.09 10.49
CA THR A 27 -19.00 -4.08 11.01
C THR A 27 -18.83 -3.84 12.52
N LEU A 28 -17.61 -3.68 13.07
CA LEU A 28 -17.46 -3.45 14.52
C LEU A 28 -16.20 -2.68 14.94
N ILE A 29 -15.78 -1.64 14.19
CA ILE A 29 -14.76 -0.68 14.66
C ILE A 29 -15.18 0.77 14.34
N LEU A 30 -16.41 1.15 14.72
CA LEU A 30 -16.85 2.56 14.73
C LEU A 30 -17.69 2.93 15.97
N THR A 31 -17.59 2.17 17.06
CA THR A 31 -18.45 2.37 18.24
C THR A 31 -17.73 2.20 19.59
N ILE A 32 -16.47 2.62 19.72
CA ILE A 32 -15.81 2.69 21.04
C ILE A 32 -15.02 3.99 21.20
N PHE A 33 -15.73 5.11 21.24
CA PHE A 33 -15.31 6.33 21.96
C PHE A 33 -16.56 7.09 22.38
N SER A 34 -17.36 6.54 23.31
CA SER A 34 -18.32 7.34 24.06
C SER A 34 -18.83 6.63 25.31
N VAL A 35 -18.00 6.59 26.37
CA VAL A 35 -18.44 6.48 27.78
C VAL A 35 -17.32 7.13 28.61
N GLY A 36 -17.51 8.14 29.43
CA GLY A 36 -18.68 8.93 29.78
C GLY A 36 -18.28 9.99 30.81
N HIS A 37 -19.11 11.02 30.98
CA HIS A 37 -19.35 11.69 32.26
C HIS A 37 -20.77 12.27 32.21
N SER A 38 -21.66 11.66 32.99
CA SER A 38 -23.02 12.08 33.20
C SER A 38 -23.07 13.38 34.00
N ASN A 39 -23.81 14.37 33.51
CA ASN A 39 -24.74 15.13 34.35
C ASN A 39 -25.84 15.79 33.50
N SER A 40 -27.03 15.21 33.64
CA SER A 40 -28.38 15.76 33.52
C SER A 40 -28.48 17.28 33.26
N VAL A 41 -29.06 17.65 32.10
CA VAL A 41 -30.23 18.54 31.95
C VAL A 41 -30.76 18.35 30.51
N GLN A 42 -32.04 17.97 30.35
CA GLN A 42 -32.72 18.01 29.04
C GLN A 42 -33.08 19.45 28.67
N PRO A 43 -33.05 19.82 27.38
CA PRO A 43 -34.33 19.98 26.70
C PRO A 43 -34.36 19.51 25.23
N SER A 44 -35.59 19.19 24.83
CA SER A 44 -36.11 18.84 23.51
C SER A 44 -35.73 19.80 22.38
N PHE A 45 -35.16 19.26 21.28
CA PHE A 45 -35.13 19.94 19.98
C PHE A 45 -35.35 18.98 18.80
N ILE A 46 -36.56 19.06 18.25
CA ILE A 46 -36.95 19.10 16.83
C ILE A 46 -36.07 18.31 15.84
N CYS A 47 -36.64 17.22 15.32
CA CYS A 47 -36.24 16.56 14.08
C CYS A 47 -36.24 17.57 12.90
N ARG A 48 -35.05 17.92 12.41
CA ARG A 48 -34.86 18.58 11.13
C ARG A 48 -34.25 17.55 10.18
N SER A 49 -35.06 16.98 9.29
CA SER A 49 -34.58 16.17 8.17
C SER A 49 -33.68 17.05 7.30
N ALA A 50 -32.37 16.93 7.49
CA ALA A 50 -31.39 17.47 6.58
C ALA A 50 -31.22 16.46 5.45
N SER A 51 -31.81 16.78 4.29
CA SER A 51 -31.43 16.17 3.02
C SER A 51 -29.92 16.32 2.86
N VAL A 52 -29.20 15.20 2.98
CA VAL A 52 -27.75 15.13 2.78
C VAL A 52 -27.49 15.63 1.35
N PRO A 53 -26.80 16.77 1.14
CA PRO A 53 -26.43 17.16 -0.20
C PRO A 53 -25.49 16.07 -0.70
N TYR A 54 -25.94 15.37 -1.75
CA TYR A 54 -25.10 14.54 -2.59
C TYR A 54 -23.93 15.44 -3.04
N LEU A 55 -22.79 15.33 -2.37
CA LEU A 55 -21.58 16.02 -2.79
C LEU A 55 -21.25 15.45 -4.15
N SER A 56 -21.62 16.19 -5.19
CA SER A 56 -21.09 16.00 -6.53
C SER A 56 -19.57 16.06 -6.42
N ARG A 57 -18.95 14.88 -6.42
CA ARG A 57 -17.52 14.65 -6.60
C ARG A 57 -17.17 15.03 -8.04
N ARG A 58 -17.23 16.32 -8.33
CA ARG A 58 -16.73 16.95 -9.56
C ARG A 58 -16.03 18.23 -9.14
N SER A 59 -14.85 18.05 -8.59
CA SER A 59 -13.79 19.01 -8.79
C SER A 59 -12.58 18.20 -9.18
N SER A 60 -12.43 18.00 -10.48
CA SER A 60 -11.11 17.84 -11.08
C SER A 60 -10.39 19.17 -10.84
N SER A 61 -10.01 19.41 -9.58
CA SER A 61 -8.93 20.34 -9.33
C SER A 61 -7.78 19.73 -10.11
N ALA A 62 -7.29 20.48 -11.10
CA ALA A 62 -6.06 20.15 -11.78
C ALA A 62 -4.99 20.13 -10.68
N ARG A 63 -4.83 18.97 -10.04
CA ARG A 63 -3.68 18.69 -9.21
C ARG A 63 -2.50 18.97 -10.12
N PRO A 64 -1.46 19.68 -9.66
CA PRO A 64 -0.23 19.75 -10.42
C PRO A 64 0.20 18.30 -10.65
N VAL A 65 -0.07 17.81 -11.86
CA VAL A 65 0.56 16.59 -12.36
C VAL A 65 2.04 16.85 -12.17
N LEU A 66 2.76 15.89 -11.59
CA LEU A 66 4.20 15.95 -11.61
C LEU A 66 4.59 15.96 -13.09
N SER A 67 4.69 17.15 -13.68
CA SER A 67 5.10 17.32 -15.08
C SER A 67 6.59 17.01 -15.23
N MET A 68 7.24 16.65 -14.12
CA MET A 68 8.59 16.17 -14.05
C MET A 68 8.62 14.76 -13.48
N GLY A 69 9.25 13.84 -14.22
CA GLY A 69 9.34 12.41 -13.91
C GLY A 69 10.77 11.92 -13.77
N TRP A 70 10.93 10.61 -13.70
CA TRP A 70 12.23 9.96 -13.45
C TRP A 70 13.29 10.22 -14.53
N ALA A 71 12.87 10.52 -15.76
CA ALA A 71 13.75 10.86 -16.88
C ALA A 71 14.30 12.29 -16.85
N ASP A 72 13.82 13.16 -15.97
CA ASP A 72 14.23 14.55 -16.01
C ASP A 72 15.65 14.77 -15.53
N LYS A 73 16.36 15.63 -16.26
CA LYS A 73 17.74 16.01 -15.96
C LYS A 73 17.91 16.57 -14.53
N ASN A 74 16.86 17.19 -14.00
CA ASN A 74 16.88 17.79 -12.66
C ASN A 74 16.31 16.87 -11.56
N TRP A 75 15.83 15.67 -11.92
CA TRP A 75 15.25 14.72 -10.96
C TRP A 75 16.26 14.36 -9.88
N ASN A 76 17.46 13.90 -10.27
CA ASN A 76 18.58 13.64 -9.36
C ASN A 76 18.21 12.71 -8.17
N TRP A 77 17.58 11.57 -8.45
CA TRP A 77 17.22 10.58 -7.41
C TRP A 77 18.42 10.18 -6.53
N GLY A 78 18.22 10.23 -5.21
CA GLY A 78 19.24 9.90 -4.21
C GLY A 78 20.21 11.04 -3.90
N SER A 79 20.08 12.20 -4.55
CA SER A 79 20.78 13.42 -4.18
C SER A 79 20.04 14.15 -3.03
N PRO A 80 20.75 14.82 -2.11
CA PRO A 80 20.13 15.72 -1.14
C PRO A 80 19.65 17.05 -1.77
N PHE A 81 19.90 17.25 -3.06
CA PHE A 81 19.47 18.43 -3.82
C PHE A 81 18.82 18.00 -5.14
N GLY A 82 17.79 18.73 -5.57
CA GLY A 82 17.12 18.53 -6.86
C GLY A 82 15.64 18.21 -6.72
N THR A 83 14.95 18.10 -7.85
CA THR A 83 13.49 17.99 -7.89
C THR A 83 12.98 16.74 -7.16
N ALA A 84 13.66 15.60 -7.28
CA ALA A 84 13.24 14.39 -6.55
C ALA A 84 13.29 14.58 -5.04
N HIS A 85 14.28 15.31 -4.52
CA HIS A 85 14.39 15.57 -3.09
C HIS A 85 13.23 16.43 -2.60
N ASP A 86 12.95 17.53 -3.30
CA ASP A 86 11.90 18.49 -2.93
C ASP A 86 10.52 17.82 -2.98
N VAL A 87 10.22 17.05 -4.03
CA VAL A 87 8.95 16.32 -4.15
C VAL A 87 8.88 15.19 -3.12
N ALA A 88 9.98 14.49 -2.82
CA ALA A 88 10.01 13.47 -1.77
C ALA A 88 9.71 14.05 -0.39
N MET A 89 10.23 15.24 -0.06
CA MET A 89 9.95 15.92 1.20
C MET A 89 8.47 16.30 1.30
N SER A 90 7.91 16.91 0.26
CA SER A 90 6.48 17.24 0.22
C SER A 90 5.59 16.00 0.32
N LEU A 91 5.98 14.89 -0.32
CA LEU A 91 5.23 13.64 -0.26
C LEU A 91 5.27 13.01 1.13
N ARG A 92 6.40 13.06 1.83
CA ARG A 92 6.51 12.61 3.22
C ARG A 92 5.60 13.41 4.15
N GLU A 93 5.60 14.74 4.03
CA GLU A 93 4.71 15.60 4.81
C GLU A 93 3.23 15.31 4.54
N LYS A 94 2.88 15.08 3.26
CA LYS A 94 1.51 14.73 2.85
C LYS A 94 1.03 13.38 3.38
N LEU A 95 1.94 12.46 3.65
CA LEU A 95 1.66 11.06 4.00
C LEU A 95 2.17 10.69 5.40
N ASP A 96 2.33 11.69 6.26
CA ASP A 96 2.87 11.55 7.62
C ASP A 96 1.95 10.71 8.52
N SER A 97 0.63 10.84 8.34
CA SER A 97 -0.36 10.10 9.13
C SER A 97 -0.91 8.86 8.43
N GLU A 98 -1.25 7.83 9.21
CA GLU A 98 -1.88 6.60 8.69
C GLU A 98 -3.19 6.85 7.93
N PRO A 99 -4.13 7.71 8.41
CA PRO A 99 -5.34 8.01 7.66
C PRO A 99 -5.09 8.63 6.27
N GLU A 100 -4.07 9.49 6.14
CA GLU A 100 -3.69 10.08 4.86
C GLU A 100 -3.14 9.03 3.90
N ARG A 101 -2.36 8.07 4.40
CA ARG A 101 -1.86 6.94 3.61
C ARG A 101 -2.98 6.04 3.11
N VAL A 102 -4.00 5.78 3.93
CA VAL A 102 -5.19 5.02 3.53
C VAL A 102 -5.92 5.74 2.38
N ILE A 103 -6.23 7.02 2.57
CA ILE A 103 -6.90 7.84 1.53
C ILE A 103 -6.07 7.89 0.25
N TRP A 104 -4.75 7.99 0.37
CA TRP A 104 -3.85 8.03 -0.77
C TRP A 104 -3.82 6.70 -1.54
N ILE A 105 -3.76 5.55 -0.85
CA ILE A 105 -3.83 4.23 -1.49
C ILE A 105 -5.19 4.02 -2.15
N GLU A 106 -6.29 4.41 -1.52
CA GLU A 106 -7.63 4.36 -2.15
C GLU A 106 -7.68 5.20 -3.44
N GLY A 107 -7.08 6.40 -3.41
CA GLY A 107 -6.92 7.24 -4.59
C GLY A 107 -6.06 6.58 -5.67
N LEU A 108 -4.98 5.90 -5.29
CA LEU A 108 -4.12 5.17 -6.22
C LEU A 108 -4.86 4.00 -6.89
N LEU A 109 -5.64 3.24 -6.12
CA LEU A 109 -6.49 2.16 -6.63
C LEU A 109 -7.60 2.68 -7.56
N ALA A 110 -8.12 3.88 -7.29
CA ALA A 110 -9.11 4.54 -8.14
C ALA A 110 -8.51 5.19 -9.40
N GLY A 111 -7.17 5.27 -9.52
CA GLY A 111 -6.49 6.00 -10.60
C GLY A 111 -6.50 7.52 -10.44
N ASP A 112 -6.81 8.03 -9.23
CA ASP A 112 -6.83 9.46 -8.88
C ASP A 112 -5.40 9.97 -8.49
N VAL A 113 -4.43 9.08 -8.33
CA VAL A 113 -3.03 9.39 -8.01
C VAL A 113 -2.16 9.18 -9.24
N ASP A 114 -1.28 10.14 -9.51
CA ASP A 114 -0.36 10.10 -10.63
C ASP A 114 0.68 8.98 -10.48
N LEU A 115 1.01 8.31 -11.59
CA LEU A 115 1.93 7.18 -11.56
C LEU A 115 3.35 7.59 -11.17
N GLU A 116 3.80 8.82 -11.50
CA GLU A 116 5.12 9.31 -11.10
C GLU A 116 5.18 9.54 -9.59
N GLU A 117 4.10 10.05 -8.98
CA GLU A 117 3.96 10.17 -7.52
C GLU A 117 3.97 8.78 -6.86
N ALA A 118 3.32 7.79 -7.48
CA ALA A 118 3.33 6.41 -6.99
C ALA A 118 4.71 5.75 -7.08
N LYS A 119 5.44 5.92 -8.19
CA LYS A 119 6.83 5.47 -8.33
C LYS A 119 7.73 6.12 -7.28
N LEU A 120 7.53 7.41 -6.99
CA LEU A 120 8.25 8.13 -5.95
C LEU A 120 7.98 7.54 -4.56
N ALA A 121 6.71 7.36 -4.18
CA ALA A 121 6.33 6.71 -2.92
C ALA A 121 6.96 5.32 -2.80
N LEU A 122 6.91 4.53 -3.87
CA LEU A 122 7.48 3.19 -3.94
C LEU A 122 9.00 3.22 -3.74
N GLY A 123 9.72 4.11 -4.42
CA GLY A 123 11.16 4.28 -4.27
C GLY A 123 11.56 4.62 -2.83
N LEU A 124 10.81 5.50 -2.16
CA LEU A 124 11.03 5.86 -0.76
C LEU A 124 10.77 4.66 0.17
N ARG A 125 9.62 3.99 0.03
CA ARG A 125 9.29 2.83 0.87
C ARG A 125 10.30 1.70 0.70
N ILE A 126 10.78 1.45 -0.53
CA ILE A 126 11.82 0.44 -0.80
C ILE A 126 13.12 0.77 -0.07
N GLN A 127 13.54 2.05 -0.01
CA GLN A 127 14.75 2.43 0.75
C GLN A 127 14.63 2.06 2.23
N HIS A 128 13.44 2.27 2.82
CA HIS A 128 13.18 1.88 4.20
C HIS A 128 13.12 0.36 4.35
N ALA A 129 12.40 -0.33 3.44
CA ALA A 129 12.23 -1.79 3.46
C ALA A 129 13.57 -2.52 3.32
N ALA A 130 14.49 -1.99 2.52
CA ALA A 130 15.82 -2.55 2.34
C ALA A 130 16.68 -2.44 3.61
N ARG A 131 16.50 -1.39 4.42
CA ARG A 131 17.19 -1.26 5.72
C ARG A 131 16.65 -2.25 6.75
N GLU A 132 15.36 -2.60 6.63
CA GLU A 132 14.66 -3.55 7.50
C GLU A 132 14.80 -5.01 7.02
N GLY A 133 15.31 -5.23 5.81
CA GLY A 133 15.44 -6.56 5.21
C GLY A 133 14.13 -7.16 4.70
N ILE A 134 13.11 -6.33 4.44
CA ILE A 134 11.78 -6.76 3.96
C ILE A 134 11.49 -6.36 2.51
N ASP A 135 12.51 -5.98 1.73
CA ASP A 135 12.38 -5.54 0.34
C ASP A 135 12.29 -6.70 -0.69
N GLY A 136 11.91 -7.88 -0.24
CA GLY A 136 11.82 -9.06 -1.11
C GLY A 136 13.17 -9.57 -1.57
N ASN A 137 14.13 -9.71 -0.64
CA ASN A 137 15.47 -10.25 -0.93
C ASN A 137 16.22 -9.44 -2.00
N GLY A 138 16.17 -8.11 -1.91
CA GLY A 138 16.80 -7.19 -2.88
C GLY A 138 16.01 -6.96 -4.17
N ALA A 139 14.87 -7.62 -4.38
CA ALA A 139 14.00 -7.36 -5.53
C ALA A 139 13.52 -5.90 -5.56
N GLY A 140 13.13 -5.36 -4.40
CA GLY A 140 12.74 -3.96 -4.25
C GLY A 140 13.89 -3.03 -4.62
N ARG A 141 15.09 -3.25 -4.06
CA ARG A 141 16.27 -2.45 -4.42
C ARG A 141 16.56 -2.46 -5.93
N ARG A 142 16.40 -3.60 -6.59
CA ARG A 142 16.57 -3.72 -8.06
C ARG A 142 15.49 -2.94 -8.81
N LEU A 143 14.23 -3.04 -8.41
CA LEU A 143 13.14 -2.25 -8.98
C LEU A 143 13.41 -0.74 -8.87
N MET A 144 13.87 -0.26 -7.71
CA MET A 144 14.25 1.13 -7.51
C MET A 144 15.41 1.57 -8.43
N LEU A 145 16.43 0.74 -8.62
CA LEU A 145 17.52 1.03 -9.56
C LEU A 145 17.02 1.10 -11.00
N ASN A 146 16.14 0.19 -11.41
CA ASN A 146 15.53 0.24 -12.74
C ASN A 146 14.69 1.52 -12.96
N MET A 147 13.97 2.00 -11.93
CA MET A 147 13.27 3.29 -12.00
C MET A 147 14.27 4.44 -12.17
N LYS A 148 15.36 4.44 -11.39
CA LYS A 148 16.45 5.43 -11.52
C LYS A 148 17.07 5.42 -12.91
N ASP A 149 17.26 4.25 -13.51
CA ASP A 149 17.81 4.08 -14.85
C ASP A 149 16.77 4.32 -15.96
N CYS A 150 15.58 4.83 -15.60
CA CYS A 150 14.51 5.19 -16.52
C CYS A 150 13.98 4.02 -17.37
N LYS A 151 14.09 2.77 -16.88
CA LYS A 151 13.68 1.55 -17.61
C LYS A 151 12.20 1.57 -18.03
N TYR A 152 11.36 2.23 -17.25
CA TYR A 152 9.89 2.16 -17.37
C TYR A 152 9.28 3.33 -18.13
N GLU A 153 10.08 4.27 -18.61
CA GLU A 153 9.59 5.46 -19.28
C GLU A 153 8.98 5.09 -20.64
N GLY A 154 7.67 5.27 -20.77
CA GLY A 154 6.87 4.78 -21.91
C GLY A 154 6.64 3.26 -21.93
N ARG A 155 6.98 2.55 -20.85
CA ARG A 155 6.93 1.07 -20.72
C ARG A 155 6.32 0.63 -19.40
N GLU A 156 5.08 1.07 -19.16
CA GLU A 156 4.31 0.73 -17.95
C GLU A 156 4.04 -0.78 -17.80
N ASP A 157 3.98 -1.51 -18.92
CA ASP A 157 3.87 -2.97 -18.98
C ASP A 157 5.01 -3.68 -18.24
N LEU A 158 6.24 -3.16 -18.39
CA LEU A 158 7.41 -3.68 -17.70
C LEU A 158 7.38 -3.36 -16.21
N LEU A 159 6.84 -2.20 -15.84
CA LEU A 159 6.70 -1.81 -14.44
C LEU A 159 5.72 -2.73 -13.71
N THR A 160 4.55 -2.99 -14.30
CA THR A 160 3.58 -3.95 -13.75
C THR A 160 4.21 -5.32 -13.56
N THR A 161 4.94 -5.82 -14.56
CA THR A 161 5.59 -7.13 -14.51
C THR A 161 6.59 -7.22 -13.34
N ASP A 162 7.49 -6.24 -13.22
CA ASP A 162 8.51 -6.22 -12.16
C ASP A 162 7.88 -6.01 -10.76
N LEU A 163 6.74 -5.29 -10.67
CA LEU A 163 5.97 -5.14 -9.43
C LEU A 163 5.29 -6.44 -9.01
N GLU A 164 4.67 -7.15 -9.94
CA GLU A 164 4.08 -8.46 -9.69
C GLU A 164 5.14 -9.45 -9.22
N GLU A 165 6.31 -9.47 -9.87
CA GLU A 165 7.47 -10.26 -9.43
C GLU A 165 7.88 -9.88 -8.00
N LEU A 166 8.02 -8.57 -7.70
CA LEU A 166 8.35 -8.10 -6.34
C LEU A 166 7.35 -8.63 -5.30
N ILE A 167 6.04 -8.55 -5.58
CA ILE A 167 5.00 -8.99 -4.66
C ILE A 167 5.16 -10.47 -4.29
N THR A 168 5.64 -11.32 -5.21
CA THR A 168 5.89 -12.75 -4.90
C THR A 168 7.00 -12.97 -3.86
N TYR A 169 7.90 -12.00 -3.70
CA TYR A 169 9.00 -12.06 -2.74
C TYR A 169 8.71 -11.35 -1.42
N LEU A 170 7.65 -10.54 -1.36
CA LEU A 170 7.29 -9.79 -0.16
C LEU A 170 6.56 -10.69 0.84
N PRO A 171 6.68 -10.42 2.15
CA PRO A 171 5.93 -11.15 3.16
C PRO A 171 4.43 -10.89 2.98
N THR A 172 3.65 -11.95 2.76
CA THR A 172 2.19 -11.86 2.75
C THR A 172 1.68 -11.79 4.18
N ASP A 173 1.03 -10.67 4.53
CA ASP A 173 0.26 -10.61 5.75
C ASP A 173 -1.07 -11.36 5.51
N PRO A 174 -1.36 -12.47 6.25
CA PRO A 174 -2.58 -13.24 6.05
C PRO A 174 -3.85 -12.44 6.37
N GLU A 175 -3.74 -11.30 7.06
CA GLU A 175 -4.88 -10.43 7.36
C GLU A 175 -5.25 -9.51 6.19
N LEU A 176 -4.36 -9.35 5.21
CA LEU A 176 -4.51 -8.52 4.01
C LEU A 176 -4.62 -9.37 2.74
N GLU A 177 -5.48 -10.39 2.76
CA GLU A 177 -5.85 -11.10 1.52
C GLU A 177 -6.57 -10.12 0.58
N ALA A 178 -5.87 -9.72 -0.49
CA ALA A 178 -6.44 -8.87 -1.53
C ALA A 178 -7.60 -9.60 -2.22
N PRO A 179 -8.66 -8.89 -2.63
CA PRO A 179 -9.79 -9.48 -3.35
C PRO A 179 -9.31 -10.17 -4.63
N ASP A 180 -9.66 -11.45 -4.77
CA ASP A 180 -9.16 -12.41 -5.78
C ASP A 180 -9.60 -12.10 -7.24
N ASP A 181 -10.41 -11.05 -7.46
CA ASP A 181 -11.09 -10.79 -8.74
C ASP A 181 -10.35 -9.78 -9.66
N THR A 182 -9.06 -9.49 -9.44
CA THR A 182 -8.40 -8.42 -10.19
C THR A 182 -7.84 -8.90 -11.54
N SER A 183 -8.69 -8.90 -12.56
CA SER A 183 -8.31 -8.85 -13.98
C SER A 183 -7.25 -7.78 -14.25
N ALA A 184 -6.21 -8.11 -15.03
CA ALA A 184 -5.13 -7.24 -15.53
C ALA A 184 -4.72 -6.10 -14.57
N SER A 185 -3.69 -6.33 -13.74
CA SER A 185 -3.23 -5.34 -12.78
C SER A 185 -2.70 -4.09 -13.49
N SER A 186 -3.40 -2.97 -13.38
CA SER A 186 -2.84 -1.66 -13.71
C SER A 186 -1.56 -1.44 -12.89
N PRO A 187 -0.52 -0.75 -13.42
CA PRO A 187 0.70 -0.46 -12.67
C PRO A 187 0.42 0.24 -11.34
N ALA A 188 -0.61 1.09 -11.27
CA ALA A 188 -1.05 1.73 -10.03
C ALA A 188 -1.54 0.72 -8.98
N VAL A 189 -2.31 -0.29 -9.40
CA VAL A 189 -2.81 -1.35 -8.52
C VAL A 189 -1.66 -2.25 -8.05
N ALA A 190 -0.76 -2.62 -8.94
CA ALA A 190 0.44 -3.39 -8.58
C ALA A 190 1.33 -2.60 -7.59
N ALA A 191 1.51 -1.30 -7.80
CA ALA A 191 2.26 -0.43 -6.89
C ALA A 191 1.60 -0.32 -5.51
N ALA A 192 0.27 -0.15 -5.46
CA ALA A 192 -0.49 -0.13 -4.20
C ALA A 192 -0.29 -1.44 -3.41
N ARG A 193 -0.41 -2.59 -4.08
CA ARG A 193 -0.19 -3.91 -3.46
C ARG A 193 1.22 -4.06 -2.92
N ALA A 194 2.23 -3.65 -3.68
CA ALA A 194 3.62 -3.69 -3.23
C ALA A 194 3.86 -2.79 -2.00
N LEU A 195 3.30 -1.58 -1.99
CA LEU A 195 3.36 -0.66 -0.84
C LEU A 195 2.72 -1.28 0.41
N ILE A 196 1.52 -1.85 0.28
CA ILE A 196 0.80 -2.52 1.36
C ILE A 196 1.61 -3.71 1.91
N ALA A 197 2.15 -4.55 1.03
CA ALA A 197 2.98 -5.70 1.42
C ALA A 197 4.28 -5.28 2.12
N MET A 198 4.79 -4.07 1.84
CA MET A 198 5.84 -3.43 2.60
C MET A 198 5.32 -2.66 3.83
N ARG A 199 4.11 -2.92 4.35
CA ARG A 199 3.58 -2.29 5.58
C ARG A 199 3.47 -0.76 5.52
N PHE A 200 3.28 -0.20 4.32
CA PHE A 200 3.22 1.26 4.11
C PHE A 200 2.25 1.98 5.06
N TYR A 201 1.08 1.40 5.37
CA TYR A 201 0.12 2.00 6.31
C TYR A 201 0.71 2.25 7.69
N LYS A 202 1.51 1.31 8.21
CA LYS A 202 2.06 1.40 9.56
C LYS A 202 3.34 2.22 9.60
N ASP A 203 4.24 1.99 8.64
CA ASP A 203 5.62 2.44 8.74
C ASP A 203 5.89 3.74 7.95
N GLY A 204 5.00 4.15 7.03
CA GLY A 204 5.17 5.37 6.24
C GLY A 204 6.26 5.26 5.15
N LEU A 205 6.91 6.40 4.82
CA LEU A 205 7.92 6.56 3.77
C LEU A 205 9.34 6.79 4.29
#